data_AF-A0A969DNE6-F1
#
_entry.id   AF-A0A969DNE6-F1
#
_cell.length_a   1.000
_cell.length_b   1.000
_cell.length_c   1.000
_cell.angle_alpha   90.00
_cell.angle_beta   90.00
_cell.angle_gamma   90.00
#
_symmetry.space_group_name_H-M   'P 1'
#
loop_
_entity.id
_entity.type
_entity.pdbx_description
1 polymer ?
#
loop_
_entity_poly.entity_id
_entity_poly.type
_entity_poly.pdbx_seq_one_letter_code
_entity_poly.pdbx_strand_id
1 'polypeptide(L)'
;MTRYSYAATLTEDPDGGYVVTFRDFPEAITQGDNLEDSLSEASDCLSEAIAARIDDQRNLPSPSDLNPGEYLVPVPLGMALKAALSEALRESGLAKTQLGERLGKDEKEVRRMLDPHHGTKVLTLEQALKALGKIPELHLQ
;
A
#
# COMPACT_ATOMS: atom_id res chain seq x y z
N MET A 1 -4.74 -14.41 4.50
CA MET A 1 -3.89 -13.79 3.46
C MET A 1 -4.21 -12.31 3.43
N THR A 2 -3.20 -11.45 3.40
CA THR A 2 -3.40 -9.98 3.34
C THR A 2 -3.46 -9.56 1.88
N ARG A 3 -4.52 -8.84 1.49
CA ARG A 3 -4.68 -8.23 0.17
C ARG A 3 -4.44 -6.73 0.30
N TYR A 4 -3.85 -6.09 -0.69
CA TYR A 4 -3.69 -4.63 -0.73
C TYR A 4 -4.63 -4.04 -1.79
N SER A 5 -5.93 -4.14 -1.50
CA SER A 5 -6.99 -3.50 -2.27
C SER A 5 -8.07 -3.07 -1.29
N TYR A 6 -8.50 -1.81 -1.37
CA TYR A 6 -9.35 -1.19 -0.36
C TYR A 6 -10.67 -0.72 -0.98
N ALA A 7 -11.74 -0.80 -0.20
CA ALA A 7 -13.06 -0.39 -0.65
C ALA A 7 -13.18 1.15 -0.63
N ALA A 8 -13.60 1.70 -1.75
CA ALA A 8 -13.84 3.12 -1.96
C ALA A 8 -15.33 3.39 -2.18
N THR A 9 -15.82 4.48 -1.61
CA THR A 9 -17.13 5.05 -1.93
C THR A 9 -16.94 6.23 -2.86
N LEU A 10 -17.67 6.23 -3.98
CA LEU A 10 -17.75 7.33 -4.92
C LEU A 10 -19.08 8.05 -4.72
N THR A 11 -19.04 9.35 -4.44
CA THR A 11 -20.22 10.19 -4.26
C THR A 11 -20.22 11.27 -5.32
N GLU A 12 -21.33 11.45 -6.04
CA GLU A 12 -21.47 12.54 -7.02
C GLU A 12 -21.29 13.90 -6.34
N ASP A 13 -20.46 14.76 -6.94
CA ASP A 13 -20.26 16.13 -6.47
C ASP A 13 -21.27 17.08 -7.15
N PRO A 14 -21.89 18.03 -6.42
CA PRO A 14 -22.82 19.00 -7.01
C PRO A 14 -22.22 19.84 -8.15
N ASP A 15 -20.91 20.08 -8.14
CA ASP A 15 -20.20 20.83 -9.18
C ASP A 15 -19.74 19.94 -10.35
N GLY A 16 -20.05 18.64 -10.29
CA GLY A 16 -19.71 17.62 -11.28
C GLY A 16 -18.55 16.71 -10.85
N GLY A 17 -18.52 15.48 -11.38
CA GLY A 17 -17.53 14.47 -11.01
C GLY A 17 -17.92 13.70 -9.75
N TYR A 18 -16.92 13.07 -9.12
CA TYR A 18 -17.09 12.25 -7.92
C TYR A 18 -16.04 12.57 -6.88
N VAL A 19 -16.47 12.65 -5.62
CA VAL A 19 -15.59 12.57 -4.45
C VAL A 19 -15.39 11.11 -4.08
N VAL A 20 -14.13 10.71 -3.90
CA VAL A 20 -13.74 9.36 -3.48
C VAL A 20 -13.28 9.38 -2.03
N THR A 21 -13.79 8.44 -1.24
CA THR A 21 -13.38 8.25 0.16
C THR A 21 -13.14 6.77 0.48
N PHE A 22 -12.28 6.51 1.46
CA PHE A 22 -11.97 5.16 1.93
C PHE A 22 -12.31 5.03 3.42
N ARG A 23 -13.17 4.08 3.78
CA ARG A 23 -13.50 3.86 5.22
C ARG A 23 -12.30 3.38 6.04
N ASP A 24 -11.40 2.61 5.40
CA ASP A 24 -10.22 2.06 6.06
C ASP A 24 -9.10 3.12 6.19
N PHE A 25 -9.08 4.09 5.27
CA PHE A 25 -8.17 5.26 5.27
C PHE A 25 -8.98 6.57 5.23
N PRO A 26 -9.54 7.03 6.36
CA PRO A 26 -10.32 8.28 6.39
C PRO A 26 -9.53 9.53 5.97
N GLU A 27 -8.20 9.47 6.01
CA GLU A 27 -7.31 10.52 5.51
C GLU A 27 -7.19 10.54 3.97
N ALA A 28 -7.55 9.46 3.27
CA ALA A 28 -7.49 9.35 1.82
C ALA A 28 -8.81 9.86 1.21
N ILE A 29 -8.77 11.09 0.70
CA ILE A 29 -9.89 11.75 0.03
C ILE A 29 -9.35 12.38 -1.24
N THR A 30 -9.99 12.08 -2.37
CA THR A 30 -9.66 12.65 -3.67
C THR A 30 -10.93 12.84 -4.50
N GLN A 31 -10.80 13.35 -5.72
CA GLN A 31 -11.91 13.54 -6.63
C GLN A 31 -11.47 13.28 -8.07
N GLY A 32 -12.43 12.95 -8.94
CA GLY A 32 -12.19 12.83 -10.39
C GLY A 32 -13.42 13.23 -11.20
N ASP A 33 -13.20 13.55 -12.47
CA ASP A 33 -14.23 14.10 -13.37
C ASP A 33 -15.27 13.05 -13.79
N ASN A 34 -14.87 11.79 -13.82
CA ASN A 34 -15.70 10.65 -14.20
C ASN A 34 -15.26 9.39 -13.43
N LEU A 35 -15.96 8.27 -13.62
CA LEU A 35 -15.69 7.03 -12.89
C LEU A 35 -14.26 6.51 -13.09
N GLU A 36 -13.74 6.50 -14.32
CA GLU A 36 -12.39 5.99 -14.62
C GLU A 36 -11.31 6.87 -13.98
N ASP A 37 -11.45 8.18 -14.17
CA ASP A 37 -10.56 9.19 -13.57
C ASP A 37 -10.57 9.10 -12.03
N SER A 38 -11.77 9.01 -11.45
CA SER A 38 -11.94 8.88 -9.99
C SER A 38 -11.25 7.65 -9.43
N LEU A 39 -11.31 6.51 -10.13
CA LEU A 39 -10.63 5.27 -9.69
C LEU A 39 -9.11 5.35 -9.86
N SER A 40 -8.62 6.07 -10.88
CA SER A 40 -7.19 6.34 -11.05
C SER A 40 -6.68 7.21 -9.90
N GLU A 41 -7.33 8.35 -9.66
CA GLU A 41 -7.02 9.25 -8.55
C GLU A 41 -7.12 8.55 -7.20
N ALA A 42 -8.09 7.66 -7.03
CA ALA A 42 -8.25 6.86 -5.80
C ALA A 42 -7.04 5.97 -5.52
N SER A 43 -6.47 5.31 -6.55
CA SER A 43 -5.28 4.47 -6.42
C SER A 43 -4.05 5.28 -6.00
N ASP A 44 -3.87 6.47 -6.58
CA ASP A 44 -2.76 7.35 -6.27
C ASP A 44 -2.90 7.95 -4.86
N CYS A 45 -4.09 8.46 -4.52
CA CYS A 45 -4.40 8.98 -3.18
C CYS A 45 -4.20 7.90 -2.09
N LEU A 46 -4.64 6.66 -2.35
CA LEU A 46 -4.43 5.54 -1.45
C LEU A 46 -2.94 5.21 -1.27
N SER A 47 -2.13 5.34 -2.32
CA SER A 47 -0.68 5.15 -2.24
C SER A 47 -0.03 6.20 -1.33
N GLU A 48 -0.46 7.45 -1.43
CA GLU A 48 0.02 8.54 -0.55
C GLU A 48 -0.39 8.33 0.91
N ALA A 49 -1.63 7.89 1.17
CA ALA A 49 -2.07 7.58 2.53
C ALA A 49 -1.28 6.41 3.15
N ILE A 50 -0.97 5.39 2.36
CA ILE A 50 -0.10 4.27 2.79
C ILE A 50 1.32 4.77 3.03
N ALA A 51 1.88 5.59 2.14
CA ALA A 51 3.21 6.17 2.29
C ALA A 51 3.33 6.97 3.59
N ALA A 52 2.38 7.86 3.86
CA ALA A 52 2.32 8.64 5.09
C ALA A 52 2.30 7.75 6.34
N ARG A 53 1.50 6.67 6.34
CA ARG A 53 1.50 5.73 7.46
C ARG A 53 2.81 4.95 7.61
N ILE A 54 3.48 4.60 6.52
CA ILE A 54 4.81 3.96 6.57
C ILE A 54 5.83 4.92 7.18
N ASP A 55 5.85 6.18 6.73
CA ASP A 55 6.75 7.23 7.23
C ASP A 55 6.53 7.49 8.73
N ASP A 56 5.26 7.54 9.15
CA ASP A 56 4.86 7.70 10.55
C ASP A 56 4.98 6.41 11.40
N GLN A 57 5.42 5.29 10.81
CA GLN A 57 5.51 3.97 11.46
C GLN A 57 4.16 3.49 12.04
N ARG A 58 3.05 3.89 11.42
CA ARG A 58 1.69 3.52 11.83
C ARG A 58 1.26 2.18 11.23
N ASN A 59 0.27 1.56 11.86
CA ASN A 59 -0.36 0.35 11.34
C ASN A 59 -1.21 0.69 10.11
N LEU A 60 -1.10 -0.15 9.08
CA LEU A 60 -2.05 -0.14 7.98
C LEU A 60 -3.32 -0.88 8.43
N PRO A 61 -4.50 -0.38 8.05
CA PRO A 61 -5.75 -1.08 8.31
C PRO A 61 -5.81 -2.35 7.45
N SER A 62 -6.42 -3.40 7.98
CA SER A 62 -6.83 -4.54 7.15
C SER A 62 -7.96 -4.10 6.23
N PRO A 63 -7.96 -4.49 4.94
CA PRO A 63 -9.05 -4.10 4.05
C PRO A 63 -10.38 -4.71 4.47
N SER A 64 -11.42 -3.89 4.49
CA SER A 64 -12.79 -4.32 4.73
C SER A 64 -13.38 -5.05 3.51
N ASP A 65 -14.34 -5.95 3.75
CA ASP A 65 -15.11 -6.62 2.69
C ASP A 65 -15.92 -5.61 1.87
N LEU A 66 -15.96 -5.75 0.55
CA LEU A 66 -16.65 -4.84 -0.36
C LEU A 66 -18.18 -4.83 -0.13
N ASN A 67 -18.75 -3.66 0.15
CA ASN A 67 -20.19 -3.48 0.27
C ASN A 67 -20.86 -3.21 -1.10
N PRO A 68 -22.18 -3.46 -1.25
CA PRO A 68 -22.91 -3.05 -2.45
C PRO A 68 -22.75 -1.55 -2.74
N GLY A 69 -22.38 -1.22 -3.99
CA GLY A 69 -22.18 0.17 -4.43
C GLY A 69 -20.77 0.74 -4.18
N GLU A 70 -19.89 0.00 -3.50
CA GLU A 70 -18.48 0.37 -3.38
C GLU A 70 -17.66 -0.16 -4.55
N TYR A 71 -16.49 0.45 -4.74
CA TYR A 71 -15.49 0.06 -5.72
C TYR A 71 -14.25 -0.48 -5.03
N LEU A 72 -13.68 -1.54 -5.57
CA LEU A 72 -12.44 -2.10 -5.05
C LEU A 72 -11.24 -1.46 -5.76
N VAL A 73 -10.44 -0.72 -5.02
CA VAL A 73 -9.27 0.00 -5.55
C VAL A 73 -7.99 -0.77 -5.20
N PRO A 74 -7.25 -1.30 -6.18
CA PRO A 74 -5.98 -1.96 -5.92
C PRO A 74 -4.90 -0.93 -5.59
N VAL A 75 -4.04 -1.24 -4.61
CA VAL A 75 -2.81 -0.49 -4.38
C VAL A 75 -1.80 -0.87 -5.48
N PRO A 76 -1.09 0.09 -6.10
CA PRO A 76 -0.02 -0.20 -7.05
C PRO A 76 0.98 -1.22 -6.50
N LEU A 77 1.35 -2.21 -7.31
CA LEU A 77 2.10 -3.40 -6.87
C LEU A 77 3.38 -3.06 -6.07
N GLY A 78 4.14 -2.05 -6.52
CA GLY A 78 5.35 -1.61 -5.83
C GLY A 78 5.06 -1.10 -4.42
N MET A 79 4.02 -0.28 -4.25
CA MET A 79 3.58 0.24 -2.96
C MET A 79 3.03 -0.88 -2.07
N ALA A 80 2.22 -1.80 -2.63
CA ALA A 80 1.71 -2.96 -1.90
C ALA A 80 2.83 -3.83 -1.32
N LEU A 81 3.90 -4.07 -2.09
CA LEU A 81 5.07 -4.82 -1.62
C LEU A 81 5.85 -4.08 -0.52
N LYS A 82 5.96 -2.75 -0.60
CA LYS A 82 6.59 -1.92 0.44
C LYS A 82 5.77 -1.88 1.73
N ALA A 83 4.44 -1.78 1.60
CA ALA A 83 3.50 -1.91 2.70
C ALA A 83 3.66 -3.26 3.40
N ALA A 84 3.62 -4.36 2.64
CA ALA A 84 3.83 -5.71 3.16
C ALA A 84 5.19 -5.88 3.85
N LEU A 85 6.26 -5.31 3.26
CA LEU A 85 7.59 -5.38 3.85
C LEU A 85 7.67 -4.62 5.17
N SER A 86 7.05 -3.44 5.24
CA SER A 86 7.01 -2.61 6.45
C SER A 86 6.25 -3.31 7.58
N GLU A 87 5.09 -3.90 7.29
CA GLU A 87 4.31 -4.67 8.26
C GLU A 87 5.05 -5.94 8.70
N ALA A 88 5.61 -6.71 7.77
CA ALA A 88 6.36 -7.92 8.08
C ALA A 88 7.60 -7.64 8.95
N LEU A 89 8.31 -6.54 8.68
CA LEU A 89 9.46 -6.16 9.50
C LEU A 89 9.01 -5.79 10.92
N ARG A 90 7.93 -5.00 11.04
CA ARG A 90 7.35 -4.65 12.35
C ARG A 90 6.90 -5.89 13.12
N GLU A 91 6.18 -6.81 12.49
CA GLU A 91 5.73 -8.07 13.09
C GLU A 91 6.89 -8.95 13.54
N SER A 92 7.99 -8.97 12.78
CA SER A 92 9.17 -9.76 13.12
C SER A 92 9.96 -9.24 14.32
N GLY A 93 9.81 -7.95 14.66
CA GLY A 93 10.60 -7.27 15.69
C GLY A 93 12.09 -7.09 15.34
N LEU A 94 12.51 -7.40 14.12
CA LEU A 94 13.91 -7.27 13.70
C LEU A 94 14.28 -5.81 13.45
N ALA A 95 15.52 -5.46 13.78
CA ALA A 95 16.11 -4.21 13.34
C ALA A 95 16.42 -4.24 11.82
N LYS A 96 16.45 -3.06 11.20
CA LYS A 96 16.82 -2.91 9.77
C LYS A 96 18.21 -3.47 9.46
N THR A 97 19.15 -3.36 10.40
CA THR A 97 20.50 -3.94 10.31
C THR A 97 20.47 -5.46 10.21
N GLN A 98 19.65 -6.12 11.05
CA GLN A 98 19.51 -7.58 11.05
C GLN A 98 18.85 -8.09 9.75
N LEU A 99 17.88 -7.34 9.20
CA LEU A 99 17.35 -7.64 7.88
C LEU A 99 18.43 -7.49 6.79
N GLY A 100 19.27 -6.45 6.89
CA GLY A 100 20.43 -6.26 6.02
C GLY A 100 21.38 -7.45 6.04
N GLU A 101 21.76 -7.92 7.24
CA GLU A 101 22.59 -9.11 7.43
C GLU A 101 21.99 -10.35 6.76
N ARG A 102 20.70 -10.60 6.93
CA ARG A 102 19.99 -11.73 6.26
C ARG A 102 20.01 -11.62 4.74
N LEU A 103 20.01 -10.41 4.21
CA LEU A 103 20.02 -10.14 2.78
C LEU A 103 21.42 -10.00 2.19
N GLY A 104 22.49 -9.98 3.02
CA GLY A 104 23.83 -9.63 2.58
C GLY A 104 23.92 -8.20 2.06
N LYS A 105 23.16 -7.26 2.65
CA LYS A 105 23.03 -5.86 2.25
C LYS A 105 23.29 -4.92 3.42
N ASP A 106 23.68 -3.69 3.12
CA ASP A 106 23.82 -2.68 4.17
C ASP A 106 22.46 -2.13 4.65
N GLU A 107 22.45 -1.48 5.81
CA GLU A 107 21.23 -0.91 6.39
C GLU A 107 20.61 0.18 5.49
N LYS A 108 21.43 0.90 4.71
CA LYS A 108 20.96 1.98 3.83
C LYS A 108 20.13 1.41 2.68
N GLU A 109 20.52 0.27 2.12
CA GLU A 109 19.71 -0.45 1.15
C GLU A 109 18.38 -0.91 1.75
N VAL A 110 18.37 -1.41 2.99
CA VAL A 110 17.12 -1.79 3.67
C VAL A 110 16.20 -0.59 3.90
N ARG A 111 16.77 0.56 4.32
CA ARG A 111 15.99 1.80 4.47
C ARG A 111 15.34 2.23 3.15
N ARG A 112 16.05 2.12 2.03
CA ARG A 112 15.52 2.37 0.68
C ARG A 112 14.40 1.41 0.26
N MET A 113 14.49 0.14 0.67
CA MET A 113 13.41 -0.81 0.42
C MET A 113 12.13 -0.42 1.16
N LEU A 114 12.26 0.11 2.38
CA LEU A 114 11.13 0.52 3.23
C LEU A 114 10.59 1.92 2.90
N ASP A 115 11.42 2.80 2.33
CA ASP A 115 11.05 4.17 1.96
C ASP A 115 9.99 4.16 0.85
N PRO A 116 8.74 4.62 1.09
CA PRO A 116 7.67 4.59 0.10
C PRO A 116 7.96 5.43 -1.15
N HIS A 117 8.80 6.46 -1.01
CA HIS A 117 9.14 7.40 -2.08
C HIS A 117 10.36 6.95 -2.90
N HIS A 118 11.03 5.87 -2.48
CA HIS A 118 12.20 5.35 -3.18
C HIS A 118 11.85 4.19 -4.14
N GLY A 119 12.09 4.43 -5.43
CA GLY A 119 11.98 3.40 -6.47
C GLY A 119 12.83 2.17 -6.16
N THR A 120 12.18 1.03 -5.91
CA THR A 120 12.83 -0.24 -5.57
C THR A 120 12.31 -1.33 -6.50
N LYS A 121 13.21 -2.16 -7.04
CA LYS A 121 12.83 -3.26 -7.93
C LYS A 121 11.95 -4.28 -7.19
N VAL A 122 10.91 -4.78 -7.86
CA VAL A 122 10.00 -5.81 -7.33
C VAL A 122 10.76 -7.03 -6.80
N LEU A 123 11.73 -7.54 -7.57
CA LEU A 123 12.56 -8.69 -7.15
C LEU A 123 13.32 -8.43 -5.84
N THR A 124 13.74 -7.19 -5.58
CA THR A 124 14.42 -6.83 -4.34
C THR A 124 13.46 -6.83 -3.15
N LEU A 125 12.23 -6.34 -3.33
CA LEU A 125 11.18 -6.39 -2.31
C LEU A 125 10.74 -7.83 -2.01
N GLU A 126 10.61 -8.67 -3.05
CA GLU A 126 10.30 -10.09 -2.89
C GLU A 126 11.37 -10.83 -2.07
N GLN A 127 12.65 -10.59 -2.36
CA GLN A 127 13.76 -11.16 -1.58
C GLN A 127 13.70 -10.73 -0.11
N ALA A 128 13.41 -9.46 0.16
CA ALA A 128 13.26 -8.93 1.52
C ALA A 128 12.08 -9.58 2.26
N LEU A 129 10.92 -9.69 1.62
CA LEU A 129 9.75 -10.39 2.16
C LEU A 129 10.06 -11.85 2.47
N LYS A 130 10.75 -12.55 1.56
CA LYS A 130 11.15 -13.95 1.75
C LYS A 130 12.11 -14.13 2.93
N ALA A 131 13.04 -13.20 3.15
CA ALA A 131 13.93 -13.19 4.32
C ALA A 131 13.18 -13.00 5.66
N LEU A 132 11.95 -12.49 5.60
CA LEU A 132 11.01 -12.36 6.72
C LEU A 132 9.94 -13.48 6.74
N GLY A 133 10.07 -14.49 5.89
CA GLY A 133 9.14 -15.63 5.83
C GLY A 133 7.80 -15.33 5.17
N LYS A 134 7.69 -14.23 4.41
CA LYS A 134 6.50 -13.87 3.62
C LYS A 134 6.75 -14.18 2.15
N ILE A 135 5.71 -14.64 1.45
CA ILE A 135 5.76 -14.92 0.00
C ILE A 135 4.65 -14.08 -0.65
N PRO A 136 4.99 -13.09 -1.48
CA PRO A 136 3.99 -12.37 -2.25
C PRO A 136 3.45 -13.25 -3.37
N GLU A 137 2.14 -13.20 -3.60
CA GLU A 137 1.45 -13.91 -4.68
C GLU A 137 0.65 -12.91 -5.51
N LEU A 138 0.67 -13.09 -6.85
CA LEU A 138 -0.11 -12.29 -7.77
C LEU A 138 -1.41 -13.02 -8.11
N HIS A 139 -2.53 -12.32 -7.92
CA HIS A 139 -3.86 -12.77 -8.35
C HIS A 139 -4.41 -11.75 -9.35
N LEU A 140 -4.88 -12.23 -10.50
CA LEU A 140 -5.55 -11.40 -11.51
C LEU A 140 -7.06 -11.49 -11.30
N GLN A 141 -7.74 -10.37 -11.50
CA GLN A 141 -9.20 -10.26 -11.39
C GLN A 141 -9.87 -10.45 -12.74
#